data_AF-A0A364L8V8-F1
#
_entry.id   AF-A0A364L8V8-F1
#
_cell.length_a   1.000
_cell.length_b   1.000
_cell.length_c   1.000
_cell.angle_alpha   90.00
_cell.angle_beta   90.00
_cell.angle_gamma   90.00
#
_symmetry.space_group_name_H-M   'P 1'
#
loop_
_entity.id
_entity.type
_entity.pdbx_description
1 polymer ?
#
loop_
_entity_poly.entity_id
_entity_poly.type
_entity_poly.pdbx_seq_one_letter_code
_entity_poly.pdbx_strand_id
1 'polypeptide(L)'
;MNTSTDVQQASGDAEDGSSNFLAEVDGLQPSSLFNKQATRGKFSMENILSIGRELDSDPAQSPSTFPEGDPIMKRVISYHIATSLFEGFIRSFNPFICVFDPSFHTFQYVREQSSFLLTVMLSVSAKAFNPSLYPDLHRYSEKLFSDAIARGAKSPEIIQAIVLKTYWKQSDDTRSWPIIGYAIRLSMELGWHKLLLKEEDMTAMSIGEILKRRNIERTWLVLFVYDRRFVPLPKDIPSKKLKSDQHELAKWETLDDRAK
;
A
#
# COMPACT_ATOMS: atom_id res chain seq x y z
N MET A 1 6.30 -71.04 -36.34
CA MET A 1 5.24 -70.71 -37.32
C MET A 1 5.20 -69.19 -37.45
N ASN A 2 5.27 -68.68 -38.67
CA ASN A 2 4.85 -67.34 -39.08
C ASN A 2 4.81 -67.37 -40.61
N THR A 3 3.78 -66.80 -41.22
CA THR A 3 3.54 -66.86 -42.67
C THR A 3 3.16 -65.48 -43.20
N SER A 4 3.51 -65.24 -44.46
CA SER A 4 2.90 -64.21 -45.32
C SER A 4 1.37 -64.46 -45.49
N THR A 5 0.57 -63.60 -46.12
CA THR A 5 0.85 -62.35 -46.88
C THR A 5 -0.25 -61.30 -46.50
N ASP A 6 -0.87 -60.41 -47.30
CA ASP A 6 -0.83 -60.02 -48.73
C ASP A 6 -1.24 -58.54 -48.93
N VAL A 7 -1.20 -58.04 -50.17
CA VAL A 7 -1.67 -56.70 -50.57
C VAL A 7 -2.58 -56.79 -51.80
N GLN A 8 -3.74 -56.11 -51.80
CA GLN A 8 -4.58 -55.94 -52.99
C GLN A 8 -5.29 -54.57 -53.02
N GLN A 9 -5.76 -54.16 -54.20
CA GLN A 9 -5.85 -52.75 -54.63
C GLN A 9 -6.95 -52.51 -55.68
N ALA A 10 -7.50 -51.28 -55.73
CA ALA A 10 -8.46 -50.72 -56.74
C ALA A 10 -9.89 -51.35 -56.71
N SER A 11 -10.99 -50.76 -57.20
CA SER A 11 -11.39 -49.40 -57.70
C SER A 11 -12.94 -49.36 -57.78
N GLY A 12 -13.68 -48.26 -57.95
CA GLY A 12 -13.39 -46.82 -58.14
C GLY A 12 -14.61 -46.09 -58.75
N ASP A 13 -14.61 -44.74 -58.78
CA ASP A 13 -15.53 -43.83 -59.53
C ASP A 13 -17.05 -43.87 -59.18
N ALA A 14 -17.91 -42.86 -59.43
CA ALA A 14 -17.79 -41.38 -59.56
C ALA A 14 -19.21 -40.73 -59.52
N GLU A 15 -19.30 -39.39 -59.55
CA GLU A 15 -20.52 -38.52 -59.61
C GLU A 15 -21.44 -38.57 -58.36
N ASP A 16 -21.72 -37.48 -57.62
CA ASP A 16 -22.27 -36.13 -57.89
C ASP A 16 -23.81 -36.08 -57.87
N GLY A 17 -24.38 -35.06 -57.23
CA GLY A 17 -25.77 -35.07 -56.75
C GLY A 17 -26.27 -33.88 -55.92
N SER A 18 -25.67 -32.69 -56.06
CA SER A 18 -26.32 -31.37 -55.85
C SER A 18 -27.38 -31.22 -54.73
N SER A 19 -26.97 -30.88 -53.50
CA SER A 19 -27.60 -29.78 -52.70
C SER A 19 -26.98 -29.60 -51.31
N ASN A 20 -26.26 -28.47 -51.12
CA ASN A 20 -26.29 -27.61 -49.92
C ASN A 20 -25.26 -26.46 -50.00
N PHE A 21 -25.27 -25.73 -51.12
CA PHE A 21 -24.47 -24.52 -51.36
C PHE A 21 -24.86 -23.32 -50.45
N LEU A 22 -25.81 -23.50 -49.52
CA LEU A 22 -26.36 -22.46 -48.66
C LEU A 22 -26.28 -22.83 -47.15
N ALA A 23 -25.24 -23.57 -46.77
CA ALA A 23 -24.84 -23.77 -45.37
C ALA A 23 -23.64 -22.89 -44.95
N GLU A 24 -23.11 -22.05 -45.84
CA GLU A 24 -21.90 -21.24 -45.63
C GLU A 24 -22.21 -19.77 -45.24
N VAL A 25 -23.19 -19.55 -44.36
CA VAL A 25 -23.52 -18.21 -43.83
C VAL A 25 -23.79 -18.24 -42.32
N ASP A 26 -22.89 -18.86 -41.54
CA ASP A 26 -22.79 -18.59 -40.10
C ASP A 26 -21.31 -18.54 -39.68
N GLY A 27 -20.72 -17.35 -39.83
CA GLY A 27 -19.27 -17.18 -39.73
C GLY A 27 -18.72 -15.78 -39.94
N LEU A 28 -19.55 -14.73 -39.86
CA LEU A 28 -19.13 -13.32 -39.95
C LEU A 28 -18.42 -12.86 -38.65
N GLN A 29 -17.32 -13.54 -38.32
CA GLN A 29 -16.41 -13.22 -37.22
C GLN A 29 -15.03 -12.90 -37.81
N PRO A 30 -14.54 -11.65 -37.73
CA PRO A 30 -13.28 -11.25 -38.35
C PRO A 30 -12.05 -11.97 -37.76
N SER A 31 -12.20 -12.58 -36.58
CA SER A 31 -11.20 -13.45 -35.95
C SER A 31 -10.95 -14.77 -36.71
N SER A 32 -11.86 -15.22 -37.57
CA SER A 32 -11.72 -16.45 -38.36
C SER A 32 -10.79 -16.30 -39.59
N LEU A 33 -10.56 -15.06 -40.07
CA LEU A 33 -9.71 -14.78 -41.24
C LEU A 33 -8.20 -14.88 -40.95
N PHE A 34 -7.79 -14.89 -39.68
CA PHE A 34 -6.38 -14.98 -39.31
C PHE A 34 -5.92 -16.44 -39.25
N ASN A 35 -5.13 -16.85 -40.25
CA ASN A 35 -4.51 -18.17 -40.27
C ASN A 35 -3.68 -18.41 -39.00
N LYS A 36 -4.12 -19.38 -38.18
CA LYS A 36 -3.51 -19.75 -36.88
C LYS A 36 -2.08 -20.29 -36.99
N GLN A 37 -1.56 -20.52 -38.21
CA GLN A 37 -0.15 -20.83 -38.47
C GLN A 37 0.74 -19.58 -38.46
N ALA A 38 0.21 -18.39 -38.76
CA ALA A 38 0.98 -17.14 -38.81
C ALA A 38 1.37 -16.59 -37.42
N THR A 39 0.70 -17.03 -36.35
CA THR A 39 0.96 -16.58 -34.97
C THR A 39 2.03 -17.40 -34.23
N ARG A 40 2.53 -18.50 -34.81
CA ARG A 40 3.54 -19.38 -34.21
C ARG A 40 4.84 -19.43 -35.02
N GLY A 41 5.73 -18.46 -34.78
CA GLY A 41 7.08 -18.47 -35.32
C GLY A 41 7.88 -17.23 -34.94
N LYS A 42 9.17 -17.21 -35.26
CA LYS A 42 10.09 -16.07 -35.02
C LYS A 42 9.71 -14.79 -35.79
N PHE A 43 8.77 -14.89 -36.72
CA PHE A 43 8.23 -13.80 -37.54
C PHE A 43 6.75 -13.50 -37.24
N SER A 44 6.23 -13.91 -36.07
CA SER A 44 4.88 -13.54 -35.64
C SER A 44 4.71 -12.01 -35.62
N MET A 45 3.55 -11.52 -36.10
CA MET A 45 3.20 -10.10 -36.10
C MET A 45 3.41 -9.43 -34.74
N GLU A 46 3.15 -10.15 -33.65
CA GLU A 46 3.30 -9.64 -32.28
C GLU A 46 4.77 -9.33 -31.92
N ASN A 47 5.71 -10.12 -32.46
CA ASN A 47 7.15 -9.89 -32.28
C ASN A 47 7.64 -8.71 -33.14
N ILE A 48 7.07 -8.55 -34.34
CA ILE A 48 7.38 -7.43 -35.26
C ILE A 48 6.80 -6.11 -34.71
N LEU A 49 5.58 -6.11 -34.18
CA LEU A 49 4.91 -4.93 -33.62
C LEU A 49 5.45 -4.52 -32.24
N SER A 50 6.16 -5.40 -31.54
CA SER A 50 6.85 -5.05 -30.28
C SER A 50 8.07 -4.16 -30.52
N ILE A 51 8.86 -4.43 -31.57
CA ILE A 51 10.04 -3.64 -31.96
C ILE A 51 9.68 -2.17 -32.23
N GLY A 52 8.47 -1.90 -32.74
CA GLY A 52 7.99 -0.54 -33.01
C GLY A 52 7.57 0.27 -31.77
N ARG A 53 7.62 -0.29 -30.55
CA ARG A 53 7.10 0.37 -29.32
C ARG A 53 8.19 0.81 -28.33
N GLU A 54 9.46 0.54 -28.61
CA GLU A 54 10.60 0.87 -27.73
C GLU A 54 11.30 2.20 -28.07
N LEU A 55 10.74 3.01 -28.98
CA LEU A 55 11.37 4.24 -29.48
C LEU A 55 10.84 5.57 -28.88
N ASP A 56 9.80 5.52 -28.03
CA ASP A 56 9.23 6.70 -27.35
C ASP A 56 9.43 6.67 -25.81
N SER A 57 10.32 5.81 -25.30
CA SER A 57 10.73 5.85 -23.89
C SER A 57 11.97 6.74 -23.70
N ASP A 58 11.80 7.83 -22.92
CA ASP A 58 12.84 8.80 -22.58
C ASP A 58 14.19 8.16 -22.13
N PRO A 59 15.33 8.81 -22.43
CA PRO A 59 16.64 8.19 -22.28
C PRO A 59 17.05 7.97 -20.81
N ALA A 60 17.23 6.70 -20.48
CA ALA A 60 18.15 6.20 -19.45
C ALA A 60 18.05 6.85 -18.05
N GLN A 61 16.93 6.66 -17.36
CA GLN A 61 17.03 6.48 -15.91
C GLN A 61 17.72 5.13 -15.63
N SER A 62 18.95 5.19 -15.14
CA SER A 62 19.53 4.05 -14.41
C SER A 62 18.67 3.75 -13.18
N PRO A 63 18.59 2.49 -12.70
CA PRO A 63 17.82 2.16 -11.52
C PRO A 63 18.43 2.83 -10.29
N SER A 64 17.94 4.03 -9.97
CA SER A 64 18.37 4.78 -8.80
C SER A 64 18.05 3.98 -7.54
N THR A 65 19.10 3.58 -6.81
CA THR A 65 19.03 2.70 -5.63
C THR A 65 18.22 3.28 -4.46
N PHE A 66 17.82 4.55 -4.56
CA PHE A 66 17.08 5.29 -3.55
C PHE A 66 15.81 5.86 -4.19
N PRO A 67 14.67 5.95 -3.47
CA PRO A 67 13.44 6.40 -4.07
C PRO A 67 13.52 7.88 -4.50
N GLU A 68 12.76 8.21 -5.55
CA GLU A 68 12.77 9.49 -6.27
C GLU A 68 12.64 10.75 -5.39
N GLY A 69 12.12 10.60 -4.16
CA GLY A 69 11.89 11.66 -3.18
C GLY A 69 12.99 11.85 -2.13
N ASP A 70 14.17 11.22 -2.24
CA ASP A 70 15.24 11.31 -1.22
C ASP A 70 15.63 12.77 -0.89
N PRO A 71 15.41 13.24 0.36
CA PRO A 71 15.72 14.62 0.76
C PRO A 71 17.21 14.98 0.63
N ILE A 72 18.11 13.99 0.63
CA ILE A 72 19.55 14.19 0.44
C ILE A 72 19.85 14.44 -1.04
N MET A 73 19.29 13.63 -1.95
CA MET A 73 19.42 13.85 -3.40
C MET A 73 18.79 15.17 -3.85
N LYS A 74 17.64 15.55 -3.29
CA LYS A 74 17.02 16.87 -3.56
C LYS A 74 17.71 18.04 -2.84
N ARG A 75 18.85 17.80 -2.17
CA ARG A 75 19.67 18.80 -1.45
C ARG A 75 18.94 19.61 -0.37
N VAL A 76 17.85 19.07 0.18
CA VAL A 76 17.24 19.57 1.44
C VAL A 76 18.16 19.19 2.61
N ILE A 77 18.61 17.93 2.60
CA ILE A 77 19.53 17.26 3.53
C ILE A 77 21.04 17.36 3.17
N SER A 78 21.97 17.79 4.03
CA SER A 78 23.36 17.28 3.94
C SER A 78 23.47 15.90 4.60
N TYR A 79 24.13 14.94 3.95
CA TYR A 79 24.21 13.54 4.39
C TYR A 79 24.62 13.37 5.86
N HIS A 80 25.70 14.04 6.30
CA HIS A 80 26.19 13.94 7.68
C HIS A 80 25.18 14.45 8.72
N ILE A 81 24.43 15.51 8.38
CA ILE A 81 23.38 16.06 9.26
C ILE A 81 22.18 15.10 9.29
N ALA A 82 21.83 14.49 8.16
CA ALA A 82 20.78 13.48 8.09
C ALA A 82 21.10 12.26 8.97
N THR A 83 22.31 11.71 8.89
CA THR A 83 22.72 10.58 9.74
C THR A 83 22.67 10.95 11.23
N SER A 84 23.22 12.12 11.61
CA SER A 84 23.23 12.57 13.01
C SER A 84 21.81 12.82 13.57
N LEU A 85 20.90 13.41 12.77
CA LEU A 85 19.49 13.57 13.14
C LEU A 85 18.76 12.21 13.24
N PHE A 86 19.13 11.22 12.43
CA PHE A 86 18.56 9.87 12.51
C PHE A 86 19.04 9.11 13.76
N GLU A 87 20.32 9.21 14.12
CA GLU A 87 20.84 8.67 15.38
C GLU A 87 20.17 9.34 16.58
N GLY A 88 20.00 10.68 16.53
CA GLY A 88 19.20 11.43 17.50
C GLY A 88 17.74 10.96 17.58
N PHE A 89 17.14 10.58 16.44
CA PHE A 89 15.78 10.04 16.39
C PHE A 89 15.70 8.70 17.14
N ILE A 90 16.55 7.75 16.76
CA ILE A 90 16.56 6.40 17.32
C ILE A 90 16.90 6.40 18.82
N ARG A 91 17.78 7.31 19.27
CA ARG A 91 18.16 7.43 20.68
C ARG A 91 17.12 8.15 21.55
N SER A 92 16.54 9.24 21.06
CA SER A 92 15.76 10.18 21.92
C SER A 92 14.27 10.23 21.62
N PHE A 93 13.80 9.78 20.46
CA PHE A 93 12.39 9.79 20.09
C PHE A 93 11.78 8.39 20.04
N ASN A 94 12.53 7.39 19.57
CA ASN A 94 12.06 6.01 19.51
C ASN A 94 11.52 5.44 20.86
N PRO A 95 12.13 5.73 22.04
CA PRO A 95 11.62 5.26 23.32
C PRO A 95 10.21 5.76 23.71
N PHE A 96 9.67 6.78 23.05
CA PHE A 96 8.31 7.28 23.29
C PHE A 96 7.28 6.69 22.32
N ILE A 97 7.68 6.39 21.08
CA ILE A 97 6.78 5.85 20.04
C ILE A 97 6.79 4.32 20.00
N CYS A 98 7.89 3.66 20.41
CA CYS A 98 8.06 2.21 20.52
C CYS A 98 7.77 1.38 19.25
N VAL A 99 7.66 2.03 18.09
CA VAL A 99 7.43 1.39 16.78
C VAL A 99 8.72 0.82 16.22
N PHE A 100 9.77 1.64 16.13
CA PHE A 100 10.97 1.28 15.35
C PHE A 100 11.91 0.39 16.15
N ASP A 101 12.54 -0.54 15.43
CA ASP A 101 13.52 -1.47 15.97
C ASP A 101 14.94 -1.03 15.55
N PRO A 102 15.82 -0.59 16.48
CA PRO A 102 17.16 -0.08 16.13
C PRO A 102 18.06 -1.10 15.43
N SER A 103 17.81 -2.40 15.62
CA SER A 103 18.58 -3.48 14.99
C SER A 103 18.21 -3.70 13.51
N PHE A 104 17.08 -3.17 13.07
CA PHE A 104 16.50 -3.38 11.75
C PHE A 104 16.36 -2.07 10.95
N HIS A 105 15.93 -0.99 11.61
CA HIS A 105 15.79 0.34 11.01
C HIS A 105 17.14 1.08 11.04
N THR A 106 18.09 0.60 10.25
CA THR A 106 19.31 1.35 9.97
C THR A 106 18.99 2.56 9.08
N PHE A 107 19.83 3.60 9.12
CA PHE A 107 19.67 4.79 8.29
C PHE A 107 19.60 4.45 6.78
N GLN A 108 20.45 3.53 6.33
CA GLN A 108 20.45 3.05 4.95
C GLN A 108 19.15 2.31 4.61
N TYR A 109 18.71 1.36 5.44
CA TYR A 109 17.48 0.61 5.20
C TYR A 109 16.26 1.54 5.08
N VAL A 110 16.11 2.50 5.99
CA VAL A 110 14.99 3.46 5.94
C VAL A 110 15.06 4.36 4.70
N ARG A 111 16.26 4.79 4.29
CA ARG A 111 16.48 5.60 3.08
C ARG A 111 16.15 4.85 1.79
N GLU A 112 16.45 3.55 1.74
CA GLU A 112 16.15 2.69 0.60
C GLU A 112 14.66 2.33 0.53
N GLN A 113 14.00 2.03 1.65
CA GLN A 113 12.57 1.69 1.65
C GLN A 113 11.64 2.89 1.46
N SER A 114 11.88 4.04 2.10
CA SER A 114 10.96 5.19 2.01
C SER A 114 11.59 6.54 2.36
N SER A 115 11.75 7.39 1.34
CA SER A 115 12.14 8.79 1.52
C SER A 115 11.15 9.59 2.35
N PHE A 116 9.86 9.22 2.35
CA PHE A 116 8.84 9.90 3.16
C PHE A 116 9.03 9.60 4.66
N LEU A 117 9.21 8.32 5.02
CA LEU A 117 9.51 7.93 6.41
C LEU A 117 10.81 8.58 6.90
N LEU A 118 11.87 8.53 6.08
CA LEU A 118 13.13 9.21 6.39
C LEU A 118 12.91 10.71 6.65
N THR A 119 12.23 11.41 5.74
CA THR A 119 12.01 12.86 5.86
C THR A 119 11.22 13.22 7.13
N VAL A 120 10.21 12.43 7.51
CA VAL A 120 9.47 12.66 8.77
C VAL A 120 10.36 12.43 9.98
N MET A 121 11.14 11.35 10.03
CA MET A 121 12.09 11.09 11.15
C MET A 121 13.11 12.24 11.29
N LEU A 122 13.66 12.72 10.18
CA LEU A 122 14.60 13.85 10.16
C LEU A 122 13.94 15.16 10.59
N SER A 123 12.70 15.43 10.16
CA SER A 123 11.93 16.61 10.58
C SER A 123 11.64 16.59 12.09
N VAL A 124 11.21 15.45 12.64
CA VAL A 124 10.97 15.30 14.08
C VAL A 124 12.25 15.54 14.90
N SER A 125 13.38 14.98 14.48
CA SER A 125 14.68 15.26 15.14
C SER A 125 15.13 16.72 14.98
N ALA A 126 14.97 17.32 13.80
CA ALA A 126 15.33 18.73 13.59
C ALA A 126 14.54 19.66 14.50
N LYS A 127 13.26 19.36 14.77
CA LYS A 127 12.39 20.11 15.70
C LYS A 127 12.99 20.30 17.10
N ALA A 128 13.85 19.37 17.56
CA ALA A 128 14.53 19.46 18.86
C ALA A 128 16.03 19.79 18.75
N PHE A 129 16.76 19.16 17.81
CA PHE A 129 18.22 19.26 17.73
C PHE A 129 18.75 20.34 16.79
N ASN A 130 17.97 20.74 15.77
CA ASN A 130 18.39 21.80 14.85
C ASN A 130 17.18 22.58 14.28
N PRO A 131 16.56 23.47 15.08
CA PRO A 131 15.29 24.12 14.72
C PRO A 131 15.33 24.99 13.45
N SER A 132 16.50 25.38 12.96
CA SER A 132 16.62 26.12 11.69
C SER A 132 16.33 25.26 10.45
N LEU A 133 16.59 23.94 10.51
CA LEU A 133 16.29 23.00 9.43
C LEU A 133 14.86 22.43 9.51
N TYR A 134 14.18 22.62 10.65
CA TYR A 134 12.83 22.10 10.85
C TYR A 134 11.81 22.60 9.81
N PRO A 135 11.72 23.91 9.47
CA PRO A 135 10.73 24.41 8.51
C PRO A 135 10.85 23.78 7.12
N ASP A 136 12.06 23.65 6.58
CA ASP A 136 12.29 23.09 5.24
C ASP A 136 12.04 21.58 5.20
N LEU A 137 12.54 20.84 6.20
CA LEU A 137 12.26 19.40 6.33
C LEU A 137 10.77 19.14 6.55
N HIS A 138 10.08 19.97 7.34
CA HIS A 138 8.65 19.84 7.58
C HIS A 138 7.85 20.14 6.31
N ARG A 139 8.14 21.24 5.62
CA ARG A 139 7.52 21.59 4.33
C ARG A 139 7.74 20.50 3.27
N TYR A 140 8.94 19.92 3.22
CA TYR A 140 9.23 18.80 2.33
C TYR A 140 8.46 17.53 2.74
N SER A 141 8.26 17.27 4.05
CA SER A 141 7.41 16.19 4.55
C SER A 141 5.92 16.37 4.21
N GLU A 142 5.37 17.60 4.28
CA GLU A 142 3.99 17.88 3.86
C GLU A 142 3.81 17.63 2.35
N LYS A 143 4.83 17.98 1.53
CA LYS A 143 4.82 17.66 0.10
C LYS A 143 4.82 16.14 -0.13
N LEU A 144 5.79 15.41 0.42
CA LEU A 144 5.87 13.95 0.22
C LEU A 144 4.61 13.22 0.73
N PHE A 145 3.98 13.71 1.81
CA PHE A 145 2.68 13.21 2.29
C PHE A 145 1.56 13.44 1.28
N SER A 146 1.49 14.64 0.70
CA SER A 146 0.51 15.00 -0.34
C SER A 146 0.72 14.17 -1.61
N ASP A 147 1.96 14.02 -2.07
CA ASP A 147 2.35 13.23 -3.24
C ASP A 147 2.11 11.73 -3.03
N ALA A 148 2.14 11.23 -1.78
CA ALA A 148 1.83 9.84 -1.44
C ALA A 148 0.30 9.59 -1.47
N ILE A 149 -0.49 10.51 -0.90
CA ILE A 149 -1.97 10.44 -0.95
C ILE A 149 -2.46 10.55 -2.40
N ALA A 150 -1.96 11.51 -3.18
CA ALA A 150 -2.39 11.73 -4.56
C ALA A 150 -2.11 10.53 -5.48
N ARG A 151 -1.04 9.78 -5.22
CA ARG A 151 -0.71 8.51 -5.91
C ARG A 151 -1.38 7.28 -5.31
N GLY A 152 -2.14 7.43 -4.22
CA GLY A 152 -2.76 6.32 -3.50
C GLY A 152 -1.77 5.28 -2.96
N ALA A 153 -0.54 5.70 -2.65
CA ALA A 153 0.57 4.81 -2.34
C ALA A 153 0.40 4.13 -0.96
N LYS A 154 0.62 2.81 -0.91
CA LYS A 154 0.33 1.97 0.27
C LYS A 154 1.55 1.14 0.65
N SER A 155 2.17 1.44 1.79
CA SER A 155 3.25 0.64 2.36
C SER A 155 3.28 0.78 3.90
N PRO A 156 3.91 -0.15 4.63
CA PRO A 156 4.12 -0.01 6.07
C PRO A 156 4.84 1.28 6.46
N GLU A 157 5.85 1.67 5.68
CA GLU A 157 6.68 2.84 5.93
C GLU A 157 5.89 4.14 5.76
N ILE A 158 4.95 4.19 4.80
CA ILE A 158 4.02 5.31 4.64
C ILE A 158 3.10 5.43 5.86
N ILE A 159 2.55 4.31 6.35
CA ILE A 159 1.70 4.29 7.54
C ILE A 159 2.50 4.71 8.78
N GLN A 160 3.73 4.22 8.95
CA GLN A 160 4.63 4.62 10.03
C GLN A 160 4.99 6.10 9.98
N ALA A 161 5.25 6.65 8.79
CA ALA A 161 5.50 8.07 8.60
C ALA A 161 4.29 8.92 8.99
N ILE A 162 3.07 8.46 8.69
CA ILE A 162 1.83 9.14 9.09
C ILE A 162 1.64 9.11 10.61
N VAL A 163 1.78 7.94 11.25
CA VAL A 163 1.74 7.82 12.73
C VAL A 163 2.74 8.79 13.36
N LEU A 164 3.98 8.76 12.89
CA LEU A 164 5.07 9.58 13.40
C LEU A 164 4.80 11.09 13.26
N LYS A 165 4.31 11.52 12.10
CA LYS A 165 3.90 12.89 11.80
C LYS A 165 2.79 13.37 12.74
N THR A 166 1.82 12.53 13.07
CA THR A 166 0.68 12.92 13.93
C THR A 166 1.02 13.00 15.41
N TYR A 167 1.99 12.21 15.91
CA TYR A 167 2.43 12.30 17.30
C TYR A 167 3.23 13.58 17.58
N TRP A 168 4.20 13.92 16.72
CA TRP A 168 5.01 15.13 16.85
C TRP A 168 4.48 16.33 16.03
N LYS A 169 3.15 16.40 15.85
CA LYS A 169 2.45 17.48 15.15
C LYS A 169 2.76 18.88 15.71
N GLN A 170 2.40 19.92 14.96
CA GLN A 170 2.30 21.28 15.50
C GLN A 170 0.99 21.43 16.30
N SER A 171 0.93 22.34 17.27
CA SER A 171 -0.19 22.45 18.22
C SER A 171 -1.53 22.81 17.54
N ASP A 172 -1.45 23.70 16.56
CA ASP A 172 -2.50 24.17 15.65
C ASP A 172 -3.04 23.10 14.68
N ASP A 173 -2.25 22.10 14.29
CA ASP A 173 -2.68 21.10 13.29
C ASP A 173 -3.82 20.20 13.81
N THR A 174 -5.06 20.56 13.49
CA THR A 174 -6.28 19.82 13.82
C THR A 174 -6.51 18.59 12.93
N ARG A 175 -5.77 18.45 11.83
CA ARG A 175 -5.99 17.41 10.79
C ARG A 175 -5.59 16.00 11.26
N SER A 176 -5.00 15.85 12.44
CA SER A 176 -4.47 14.56 12.91
C SER A 176 -5.54 13.46 13.04
N TRP A 177 -6.79 13.79 13.41
CA TRP A 177 -7.88 12.81 13.50
C TRP A 177 -8.20 12.14 12.15
N PRO A 178 -8.58 12.86 11.07
CA PRO A 178 -8.80 12.23 9.77
C PRO A 178 -7.53 11.60 9.16
N ILE A 179 -6.33 12.13 9.48
CA ILE A 179 -5.05 11.55 9.04
C ILE A 179 -4.79 10.18 9.71
N ILE A 180 -5.09 10.03 11.00
CA ILE A 180 -5.03 8.73 11.70
C ILE A 180 -6.08 7.77 11.14
N GLY A 181 -7.31 8.24 10.91
CA GLY A 181 -8.37 7.44 10.28
C GLY A 181 -8.01 6.94 8.87
N TYR A 182 -7.24 7.73 8.10
CA TYR A 182 -6.68 7.31 6.81
C TYR A 182 -5.59 6.24 6.98
N ALA A 183 -4.65 6.41 7.93
CA ALA A 183 -3.63 5.40 8.23
C ALA A 183 -4.24 4.05 8.66
N ILE A 184 -5.29 4.07 9.50
CA ILE A 184 -6.04 2.87 9.92
C ILE A 184 -6.64 2.15 8.71
N ARG A 185 -7.23 2.89 7.75
CA ARG A 185 -7.77 2.32 6.51
C ARG A 185 -6.68 1.68 5.65
N LEU A 186 -5.53 2.34 5.48
CA LEU A 186 -4.38 1.75 4.77
C LEU A 186 -3.88 0.46 5.44
N SER A 187 -3.80 0.41 6.77
CA SER A 187 -3.46 -0.82 7.52
C SER A 187 -4.48 -1.94 7.30
N MET A 188 -5.78 -1.61 7.22
CA MET A 188 -6.82 -2.60 6.90
C MET A 188 -6.67 -3.14 5.48
N GLU A 189 -6.41 -2.28 4.49
CA GLU A 189 -6.17 -2.67 3.09
C GLU A 189 -4.90 -3.52 2.90
N LEU A 190 -3.82 -3.22 3.64
CA LEU A 190 -2.62 -4.07 3.71
C LEU A 190 -2.83 -5.36 4.53
N GLY A 191 -4.06 -5.66 4.96
CA GLY A 191 -4.41 -6.91 5.62
C GLY A 191 -3.96 -7.03 7.08
N TRP A 192 -3.54 -5.95 7.75
CA TRP A 192 -2.96 -6.01 9.10
C TRP A 192 -3.93 -6.57 10.16
N HIS A 193 -5.22 -6.41 9.92
CA HIS A 193 -6.29 -7.03 10.71
C HIS A 193 -6.29 -8.57 10.69
N LYS A 194 -5.54 -9.21 9.77
CA LYS A 194 -5.37 -10.66 9.64
C LYS A 194 -4.06 -11.19 10.24
N LEU A 195 -3.29 -10.36 10.94
CA LEU A 195 -1.98 -10.76 11.48
C LEU A 195 -2.04 -11.67 12.72
N LEU A 196 -3.17 -12.33 12.98
CA LEU A 196 -3.28 -13.44 13.92
C LEU A 196 -2.75 -14.71 13.23
N LEU A 197 -1.55 -15.15 13.61
CA LEU A 197 -1.03 -16.48 13.24
C LEU A 197 -0.98 -17.38 14.47
N LYS A 198 -0.84 -18.68 14.22
CA LYS A 198 -0.56 -19.66 15.25
C LYS A 198 0.94 -19.76 15.47
N GLU A 199 1.35 -20.33 16.60
CA GLU A 199 2.77 -20.57 16.92
C GLU A 199 3.43 -21.51 15.88
N GLU A 200 2.64 -22.40 15.28
CA GLU A 200 2.98 -23.30 14.18
C GLU A 200 3.64 -22.56 13.00
N ASP A 201 3.12 -21.39 12.61
CA ASP A 201 3.60 -20.63 11.45
C ASP A 201 4.93 -19.89 11.72
N MET A 202 5.21 -19.58 12.99
CA MET A 202 6.37 -18.78 13.40
C MET A 202 7.70 -19.55 13.30
N THR A 203 7.66 -20.87 13.35
CA THR A 203 8.86 -21.74 13.27
C THR A 203 9.38 -21.94 11.84
N ALA A 204 8.59 -21.59 10.83
CA ALA A 204 8.94 -21.71 9.41
C ALA A 204 9.47 -20.41 8.77
N MET A 205 9.30 -19.25 9.43
CA MET A 205 9.66 -17.93 8.88
C MET A 205 11.13 -17.54 9.13
N SER A 206 11.69 -16.75 8.23
CA SER A 206 13.01 -16.14 8.38
C SER A 206 13.01 -15.08 9.49
N ILE A 207 14.16 -14.92 10.16
CA ILE A 207 14.37 -13.90 11.20
C ILE A 207 14.02 -12.48 10.68
N GLY A 208 14.35 -12.18 9.42
CA GLY A 208 14.02 -10.90 8.79
C GLY A 208 12.52 -10.68 8.58
N GLU A 209 11.76 -11.75 8.35
CA GLU A 209 10.30 -11.71 8.19
C GLU A 209 9.61 -11.54 9.55
N ILE A 210 10.11 -12.25 10.57
CA ILE A 210 9.67 -12.10 11.97
C ILE A 210 9.90 -10.66 12.46
N LEU A 211 11.05 -10.04 12.13
CA LEU A 211 11.32 -8.63 12.46
C LEU A 211 10.38 -7.66 11.73
N LYS A 212 10.17 -7.84 10.41
CA LYS A 212 9.20 -7.05 9.63
C LYS A 212 7.79 -7.17 10.18
N ARG A 213 7.37 -8.39 10.55
CA ARG A 213 6.05 -8.67 11.13
C ARG A 213 5.88 -7.96 12.48
N ARG A 214 6.83 -8.14 13.40
CA ARG A 214 6.84 -7.50 14.73
C ARG A 214 6.79 -5.97 14.65
N ASN A 215 7.44 -5.39 13.65
CA ASN A 215 7.39 -3.96 13.34
C ASN A 215 5.97 -3.50 12.92
N ILE A 216 5.30 -4.27 12.06
CA ILE A 216 3.91 -4.00 11.65
C ILE A 216 2.95 -4.15 12.83
N GLU A 217 3.07 -5.22 13.63
CA GLU A 217 2.22 -5.47 14.80
C GLU A 217 2.33 -4.34 15.84
N ARG A 218 3.55 -3.85 16.13
CA ARG A 218 3.77 -2.65 16.97
C ARG A 218 3.09 -1.42 16.39
N THR A 219 3.23 -1.18 15.09
CA THR A 219 2.60 -0.02 14.40
C THR A 219 1.07 -0.09 14.49
N TRP A 220 0.49 -1.28 14.34
CA TRP A 220 -0.95 -1.51 14.43
C TRP A 220 -1.49 -1.31 15.86
N LEU A 221 -0.79 -1.80 16.88
CA LEU A 221 -1.14 -1.55 18.29
C LEU A 221 -1.08 -0.05 18.63
N VAL A 222 -0.07 0.67 18.13
CA VAL A 222 0.04 2.14 18.32
C VAL A 222 -1.12 2.88 17.66
N LEU A 223 -1.50 2.53 16.41
CA LEU A 223 -2.67 3.09 15.73
C LEU A 223 -3.96 2.86 16.52
N PHE A 224 -4.19 1.64 17.02
CA PHE A 224 -5.36 1.28 17.83
C PHE A 224 -5.45 2.07 19.16
N VAL A 225 -4.30 2.33 19.80
CA VAL A 225 -4.25 3.20 20.98
C VAL A 225 -4.54 4.66 20.61
N TYR A 226 -4.04 5.14 19.48
CA TYR A 226 -4.24 6.53 19.04
C TYR A 226 -5.70 6.82 18.71
N ASP A 227 -6.36 5.93 17.96
CA ASP A 227 -7.78 6.03 17.63
C ASP A 227 -8.62 6.33 18.89
N ARG A 228 -8.44 5.51 19.93
CA ARG A 228 -9.11 5.66 21.23
C ARG A 228 -8.70 6.89 22.04
N ARG A 229 -7.54 7.50 21.76
CA ARG A 229 -7.06 8.73 22.43
C ARG A 229 -7.58 10.01 21.77
N PHE A 230 -7.87 9.97 20.47
CA PHE A 230 -8.33 11.14 19.71
C PHE A 230 -9.85 11.22 19.55
N VAL A 231 -10.63 10.20 19.98
CA VAL A 231 -12.10 10.29 20.10
C VAL A 231 -12.46 11.58 20.86
N PRO A 232 -13.14 12.56 20.23
CA PRO A 232 -13.55 13.76 20.93
C PRO A 232 -14.70 13.41 21.88
N LEU A 233 -14.40 13.25 23.18
CA LEU A 233 -15.42 13.28 24.21
C LEU A 233 -16.25 14.57 24.03
N PRO A 234 -17.59 14.52 24.12
CA PRO A 234 -18.42 15.72 24.06
C PRO A 234 -17.98 16.73 25.11
N LYS A 235 -17.26 17.77 24.67
CA LYS A 235 -16.92 18.91 25.50
C LYS A 235 -18.24 19.63 25.77
N ASP A 236 -18.60 19.63 27.05
CA ASP A 236 -19.87 20.09 27.57
C ASP A 236 -21.09 19.34 27.00
N ILE A 237 -21.46 18.24 27.67
CA ILE A 237 -22.91 18.03 27.91
C ILE A 237 -23.30 19.13 28.90
N PRO A 238 -24.01 20.20 28.51
CA PRO A 238 -24.39 21.23 29.46
C PRO A 238 -25.30 20.58 30.52
N SER A 239 -25.04 20.82 31.80
CA SER A 239 -25.72 20.14 32.93
C SER A 239 -27.24 20.32 32.96
N LYS A 240 -27.77 21.28 32.18
CA LYS A 240 -29.19 21.43 31.88
C LYS A 240 -29.77 20.27 31.05
N LYS A 241 -29.01 19.71 30.10
CA LYS A 241 -29.48 18.62 29.25
C LYS A 241 -29.69 17.34 30.06
N LEU A 242 -28.68 16.93 30.85
CA LEU A 242 -28.80 15.77 31.73
C LEU A 242 -30.02 15.84 32.68
N LYS A 243 -30.40 17.04 33.15
CA LYS A 243 -31.63 17.25 33.95
C LYS A 243 -32.91 17.26 33.12
N SER A 244 -32.88 17.75 31.88
CA SER A 244 -33.99 17.65 30.93
C SER A 244 -34.27 16.19 30.59
N ASP A 245 -33.22 15.47 30.21
CA ASP A 245 -33.27 14.09 29.74
C ASP A 245 -33.75 13.15 30.88
N GLN A 246 -33.30 13.37 32.14
CA GLN A 246 -33.84 12.65 33.30
C GLN A 246 -35.29 13.02 33.64
N HIS A 247 -35.74 14.26 33.40
CA HIS A 247 -37.16 14.60 33.59
C HIS A 247 -38.04 13.90 32.53
N GLU A 248 -37.58 13.78 31.28
CA GLU A 248 -38.31 13.04 30.25
C GLU A 248 -38.33 11.54 30.53
N LEU A 249 -37.21 10.94 30.96
CA LEU A 249 -37.18 9.52 31.36
C LEU A 249 -38.17 9.23 32.51
N ALA A 250 -38.21 10.06 33.55
CA ALA A 250 -39.18 9.93 34.63
C ALA A 250 -40.64 10.11 34.19
N LYS A 251 -40.91 10.85 33.09
CA LYS A 251 -42.25 10.89 32.47
C LYS A 251 -42.62 9.59 31.78
N TRP A 252 -41.66 8.89 31.17
CA TRP A 252 -41.93 7.59 30.53
C TRP A 252 -42.17 6.48 31.57
N GLU A 253 -41.36 6.43 32.63
CA GLU A 253 -41.57 5.49 33.76
C GLU A 253 -42.96 5.68 34.40
N THR A 254 -43.38 6.94 34.63
CA THR A 254 -44.70 7.26 35.20
C THR A 254 -45.88 7.13 34.22
N LEU A 255 -45.63 6.80 32.94
CA LEU A 255 -46.67 6.39 31.99
C LEU A 255 -46.83 4.87 31.95
N ASP A 256 -45.73 4.10 31.99
CA ASP A 256 -45.77 2.63 32.05
C ASP A 256 -46.42 2.10 33.33
N ASP A 257 -46.16 2.73 34.49
CA ASP A 257 -46.84 2.40 35.76
C ASP A 257 -48.31 2.85 35.82
N ARG A 258 -48.78 3.55 34.79
CA ARG A 258 -50.18 3.96 34.63
C ARG A 258 -50.92 3.17 33.53
N ALA A 259 -50.25 2.17 32.96
CA ALA A 259 -50.76 1.27 31.92
C ALA A 259 -50.89 -0.20 32.40
N LYS A 260 -50.91 -0.40 33.72
CA LYS A 260 -51.10 -1.69 34.42
C LYS A 260 -52.29 -1.59 35.39
#